data_AF-A0A428STY7-F1
#
_entry.id   AF-A0A428STY7-F1
#
_cell.length_a   1.000
_cell.length_b   1.000
_cell.length_c   1.000
_cell.angle_alpha   90.00
_cell.angle_beta   90.00
_cell.angle_gamma   90.00
#
_symmetry.space_group_name_H-M   'P 1'
#
loop_
_entity.id
_entity.type
_entity.pdbx_description
1 polymer ?
#
loop_
_entity_poly.entity_id
_entity_poly.type
_entity_poly.pdbx_seq_one_letter_code
_entity_poly.pdbx_strand_id
1 'polypeptide(L)'
;MDSNQAELSMDLPVIDLDVYLNNPLDSEAVQAECRKAANALITYGALVLHDSRVSEQDNSTFLDILEDYFAQPEEDLRKDEKPELSYQIGVTLENTEKPKCAVDEPCLDVIQRLHPSQRPLDITAHSPDPKCRFFLEDGGDSAVQD
;
A
#
# COMPACT_ATOMS: atom_id res chain seq x y z
N MET A 1 -16.51 7.36 -39.03
CA MET A 1 -16.93 6.29 -38.12
C MET A 1 -15.81 6.12 -37.13
N ASP A 2 -16.15 6.28 -35.85
CA ASP A 2 -15.35 6.05 -34.65
C ASP A 2 -14.10 6.96 -34.50
N SER A 3 -13.87 7.59 -33.34
CA SER A 3 -14.03 7.04 -32.00
C SER A 3 -14.48 8.10 -31.02
N ASN A 4 -15.63 7.88 -30.39
CA ASN A 4 -16.01 8.56 -29.16
C ASN A 4 -15.23 7.88 -28.02
N GLN A 5 -13.97 8.30 -27.82
CA GLN A 5 -13.28 8.02 -26.56
C GLN A 5 -13.99 8.83 -25.50
N ALA A 6 -14.90 8.20 -24.76
CA ALA A 6 -15.36 8.74 -23.50
C ALA A 6 -14.10 8.96 -22.66
N GLU A 7 -13.77 10.21 -22.36
CA GLU A 7 -12.73 10.52 -21.39
C GLU A 7 -13.10 9.81 -20.09
N LEU A 8 -12.28 8.83 -19.72
CA LEU A 8 -12.34 8.23 -18.40
C LEU A 8 -11.98 9.37 -17.44
N SER A 9 -12.97 9.90 -16.72
CA SER A 9 -12.66 10.69 -15.54
C SER A 9 -11.77 9.82 -14.65
N MET A 10 -10.59 10.34 -14.30
CA MET A 10 -9.64 9.66 -13.41
C MET A 10 -10.11 9.66 -11.95
N ASP A 11 -11.33 10.11 -11.69
CA ASP A 11 -11.92 10.09 -10.36
C ASP A 11 -12.30 8.66 -9.97
N LEU A 12 -11.62 8.15 -8.94
CA LEU A 12 -12.00 6.90 -8.30
C LEU A 12 -13.38 7.05 -7.64
N PRO A 13 -14.27 6.07 -7.77
CA PRO A 13 -15.57 6.13 -7.12
C PRO A 13 -15.41 6.06 -5.60
N VAL A 14 -16.11 6.95 -4.90
CA VAL A 14 -16.22 6.92 -3.43
C VAL A 14 -17.29 5.92 -3.05
N ILE A 15 -16.92 4.87 -2.33
CA ILE A 15 -17.80 3.84 -1.77
C ILE A 15 -18.12 4.20 -0.34
N ASP A 16 -19.40 4.32 -0.01
CA ASP A 16 -19.82 4.65 1.36
C ASP A 16 -20.05 3.38 2.18
N LEU A 17 -19.17 3.14 3.16
CA LEU A 17 -19.22 1.94 4.01
C LEU A 17 -20.44 1.96 4.94
N ASP A 18 -20.94 3.15 5.29
CA ASP A 18 -22.10 3.28 6.19
C ASP A 18 -23.36 2.65 5.59
N VAL A 19 -23.47 2.60 4.26
CA VAL A 19 -24.56 1.91 3.57
C VAL A 19 -24.55 0.43 3.93
N TYR A 20 -23.38 -0.21 3.92
CA TYR A 20 -23.23 -1.61 4.28
C TYR A 20 -23.44 -1.86 5.77
N LEU A 21 -22.93 -0.98 6.63
CA LEU A 21 -22.98 -1.16 8.09
C LEU A 21 -24.38 -0.95 8.67
N ASN A 22 -25.18 -0.05 8.09
CA ASN A 22 -26.43 0.40 8.69
C ASN A 22 -27.71 -0.14 8.02
N ASN A 23 -27.59 -0.94 6.95
CA ASN A 23 -28.74 -1.46 6.21
C ASN A 23 -28.72 -3.00 6.13
N PRO A 24 -29.89 -3.65 5.91
CA PRO A 24 -29.94 -5.07 5.62
C PRO A 24 -29.11 -5.44 4.38
N LEU A 25 -28.39 -6.56 4.44
CA LEU A 25 -27.49 -7.02 3.38
C LEU A 25 -28.20 -7.31 2.05
N ASP A 26 -29.48 -7.66 2.11
CA ASP A 26 -30.35 -7.92 0.96
C ASP A 26 -31.01 -6.66 0.39
N SER A 27 -30.82 -5.50 1.02
CA SER A 27 -31.36 -4.24 0.53
C SER A 27 -30.75 -3.85 -0.83
N GLU A 28 -31.56 -3.24 -1.69
CA GLU A 28 -31.10 -2.78 -3.00
C GLU A 28 -29.96 -1.77 -2.89
N ALA A 29 -29.96 -0.93 -1.85
CA ALA A 29 -28.92 0.06 -1.57
C ALA A 29 -27.56 -0.61 -1.32
N VAL A 30 -27.51 -1.61 -0.42
CA VAL A 30 -26.28 -2.35 -0.15
C VAL A 30 -25.78 -3.08 -1.39
N GLN A 31 -26.67 -3.76 -2.11
CA GLN A 31 -26.27 -4.46 -3.33
C GLN A 31 -25.76 -3.50 -4.41
N ALA A 32 -26.34 -2.30 -4.52
CA ALA A 32 -25.89 -1.28 -5.47
C ALA A 32 -24.49 -0.78 -5.12
N GLU A 33 -24.23 -0.51 -3.84
CA GLU A 33 -22.93 -0.03 -3.36
C GLU A 33 -21.83 -1.11 -3.51
N CYS A 34 -22.17 -2.37 -3.24
CA CYS A 34 -21.28 -3.51 -3.50
C CYS A 34 -20.96 -3.68 -4.99
N ARG A 35 -21.96 -3.53 -5.89
CA ARG A 35 -21.72 -3.58 -7.34
C ARG A 35 -20.82 -2.44 -7.80
N LYS A 36 -21.01 -1.24 -7.27
CA LYS A 36 -20.17 -0.08 -7.54
C LYS A 36 -18.72 -0.32 -7.12
N ALA A 37 -18.49 -0.88 -5.92
CA ALA A 37 -17.15 -1.25 -5.45
C ALA A 37 -16.49 -2.31 -6.34
N ALA A 38 -17.23 -3.37 -6.71
CA ALA A 38 -16.72 -4.41 -7.61
C ALA A 38 -16.34 -3.84 -8.98
N ASN A 39 -17.20 -3.00 -9.56
CA ASN A 39 -16.92 -2.34 -10.84
C ASN A 39 -15.69 -1.43 -10.76
N ALA A 40 -15.49 -0.75 -9.62
CA ALA A 40 -14.31 0.09 -9.39
C ALA A 40 -13.01 -0.72 -9.40
N LEU A 41 -12.97 -1.84 -8.67
CA LEU A 41 -11.81 -2.73 -8.62
C LEU A 41 -11.53 -3.36 -9.98
N ILE A 42 -12.56 -3.73 -10.75
CA ILE A 42 -12.39 -4.28 -12.09
C ILE A 42 -11.86 -3.23 -13.07
N THR A 43 -12.37 -1.99 -13.00
CA THR A 43 -12.06 -0.94 -13.98
C THR A 43 -10.74 -0.23 -13.67
N TYR A 44 -10.52 0.10 -12.40
CA TYR A 44 -9.42 0.95 -11.95
C TYR A 44 -8.40 0.23 -11.06
N GLY A 45 -8.73 -0.95 -10.53
CA GLY A 45 -7.92 -1.64 -9.52
C GLY A 45 -7.92 -0.94 -8.15
N ALA A 46 -8.68 0.14 -8.00
CA ALA A 46 -8.74 0.97 -6.80
C ALA A 46 -10.10 1.64 -6.64
N LEU A 47 -10.39 2.12 -5.43
CA LEU A 47 -11.57 2.89 -5.07
C LEU A 47 -11.23 3.80 -3.88
N VAL A 48 -12.07 4.80 -3.62
CA VAL A 48 -12.02 5.58 -2.37
C VAL A 48 -13.08 5.02 -1.43
N LEU A 49 -12.72 4.77 -0.18
CA LEU A 49 -13.68 4.31 0.83
C LEU A 49 -13.98 5.46 1.79
N HIS A 50 -15.26 5.75 2.00
CA HIS A 50 -15.74 6.63 3.05
C HIS A 50 -16.21 5.77 4.23
N ASP A 51 -15.65 6.01 5.42
CA ASP A 51 -16.01 5.33 6.67
C ASP A 51 -16.17 6.38 7.76
N SER A 52 -17.41 6.57 8.25
CA SER A 52 -17.71 7.59 9.27
C SER A 52 -17.05 7.34 10.63
N ARG A 53 -16.50 6.14 10.86
CA ARG A 53 -15.80 5.78 12.09
C ARG A 53 -14.37 6.30 12.12
N VAL A 54 -13.84 6.74 10.97
CA VAL A 54 -12.49 7.30 10.85
C VAL A 54 -12.60 8.81 10.88
N SER A 55 -12.02 9.46 11.91
CA SER A 55 -11.99 10.91 11.97
C SER A 55 -10.75 11.48 11.27
N GLU A 56 -10.89 12.68 10.70
CA GLU A 56 -9.76 13.42 10.14
C GLU A 56 -8.70 13.75 11.20
N GLN A 57 -9.13 13.91 12.45
CA GLN A 57 -8.25 14.19 13.58
C GLN A 57 -7.33 13.00 13.88
N ASP A 58 -7.85 11.77 13.79
CA ASP A 58 -7.04 10.56 14.00
C ASP A 58 -5.97 10.43 12.91
N ASN A 59 -6.33 10.73 11.65
CA ASN A 59 -5.37 10.77 10.55
C ASN A 59 -4.26 11.82 10.78
N SER A 60 -4.63 13.02 11.20
CA SER A 60 -3.65 14.08 11.50
C SER A 60 -2.72 13.67 12.64
N THR A 61 -3.28 13.13 13.72
CA THR A 61 -2.50 12.65 14.88
C THR A 61 -1.57 11.50 14.49
N PHE A 62 -2.02 10.59 13.63
CA PHE A 62 -1.19 9.50 13.13
C PHE A 62 -0.01 10.00 12.29
N LEU A 63 -0.25 10.99 11.41
CA LEU A 63 0.81 11.61 10.61
C LEU A 63 1.83 12.33 11.51
N ASP A 64 1.38 13.10 12.49
CA ASP A 64 2.27 13.78 13.45
C ASP A 64 3.17 12.76 14.17
N ILE A 65 2.62 11.63 14.62
CA ILE A 65 3.38 10.55 15.27
C ILE A 65 4.45 9.98 14.34
N LEU A 66 4.11 9.71 13.07
CA LEU A 66 5.08 9.19 12.10
C LEU A 66 6.17 10.21 11.79
N GLU A 67 5.80 11.48 11.61
CA GLU A 67 6.75 12.56 11.35
C GLU A 67 7.71 12.76 12.51
N ASP A 68 7.19 12.82 13.75
CA ASP A 68 7.99 12.90 14.97
C ASP A 68 8.91 11.68 15.11
N TYR A 69 8.40 10.48 14.80
CA TYR A 69 9.20 9.25 14.85
C TYR A 69 10.39 9.32 13.90
N PHE A 70 10.19 9.63 12.63
CA PHE A 70 11.27 9.70 11.63
C PHE A 70 12.18 10.94 11.80
N ALA A 71 11.77 11.95 12.57
CA ALA A 71 12.62 13.09 12.93
C ALA A 71 13.65 12.77 14.03
N GLN A 72 13.56 11.59 14.66
CA GLN A 72 14.53 11.15 15.67
C GLN A 72 15.95 10.95 15.09
N PRO A 73 17.00 11.05 15.93
CA PRO A 73 18.34 10.66 15.54
C PRO A 73 18.40 9.20 15.05
N GLU A 74 19.25 8.92 14.07
CA GLU A 74 19.42 7.57 13.50
C GLU A 74 19.77 6.51 14.57
N GLU A 75 20.54 6.88 15.60
CA GLU A 75 20.89 5.98 16.72
C GLU A 75 19.67 5.55 17.55
N ASP A 76 18.63 6.36 17.59
CA ASP A 76 17.38 6.02 18.25
C ASP A 76 16.51 5.14 17.35
N LEU A 77 16.39 5.50 16.06
CA LEU A 77 15.69 4.68 15.07
C LEU A 77 16.27 3.26 14.99
N ARG A 78 17.61 3.13 14.96
CA ARG A 78 18.30 1.84 14.79
C ARG A 78 17.95 0.81 15.87
N LYS A 79 17.46 1.24 17.04
CA LYS A 79 17.01 0.34 18.11
C LYS A 79 15.80 -0.51 17.70
N ASP A 80 15.02 -0.01 16.75
CA ASP A 80 13.83 -0.68 16.23
C ASP A 80 14.15 -1.58 15.03
N GLU A 81 15.40 -1.69 14.58
CA GLU A 81 15.76 -2.64 13.53
C GLU A 81 15.50 -4.07 13.99
N LYS A 82 14.99 -4.90 13.07
CA LYS A 82 14.84 -6.35 13.27
C LYS A 82 15.41 -7.10 12.06
N PRO A 83 16.75 -7.12 11.88
CA PRO A 83 17.37 -7.77 10.72
C PRO A 83 17.05 -9.27 10.63
N GLU A 84 16.85 -9.92 11.77
CA GLU A 84 16.46 -11.33 11.87
C GLU A 84 15.08 -11.63 11.29
N LEU A 85 14.21 -10.63 11.17
CA LEU A 85 12.90 -10.70 10.52
C LEU A 85 12.95 -10.17 9.08
N SER A 86 14.14 -10.17 8.47
CA SER A 86 14.37 -9.67 7.11
C SER A 86 13.86 -8.23 6.90
N TYR A 87 13.89 -7.41 7.96
CA TYR A 87 13.40 -6.04 7.95
C TYR A 87 11.93 -5.88 7.52
N GLN A 88 11.10 -6.90 7.77
CA GLN A 88 9.65 -6.86 7.53
C GLN A 88 8.86 -6.33 8.72
N ILE A 89 9.54 -6.09 9.85
CA ILE A 89 8.98 -5.51 11.09
C ILE A 89 10.02 -4.52 11.63
N GLY A 90 9.55 -3.42 12.22
CA GLY A 90 10.40 -2.38 12.78
C GLY A 90 10.97 -1.47 11.70
N VAL A 91 12.09 -0.79 12.01
CA VAL A 91 12.70 0.17 11.08
C VAL A 91 13.62 -0.53 10.08
N THR A 92 13.60 -0.01 8.87
CA THR A 92 14.59 -0.25 7.81
C THR A 92 15.21 1.11 7.49
N LEU A 93 16.46 1.33 7.89
CA LEU A 93 17.15 2.57 7.61
C LEU A 93 17.44 2.74 6.11
N GLU A 94 17.69 3.99 5.72
CA GLU A 94 18.01 4.35 4.34
C GLU A 94 19.18 3.51 3.80
N ASN A 95 19.12 3.16 2.53
CA ASN A 95 20.12 2.39 1.80
C ASN A 95 20.38 0.96 2.30
N THR A 96 19.49 0.42 3.14
CA THR A 96 19.56 -0.97 3.61
C THR A 96 18.99 -1.95 2.60
N GLU A 97 17.83 -1.64 2.01
CA GLU A 97 17.16 -2.51 1.03
C GLU A 97 17.82 -2.39 -0.35
N LYS A 98 18.15 -3.53 -0.96
CA LYS A 98 18.71 -3.60 -2.31
C LYS A 98 17.74 -4.31 -3.24
N PRO A 99 17.55 -3.81 -4.48
CA PRO A 99 16.66 -4.45 -5.43
C PRO A 99 17.09 -5.89 -5.70
N LYS A 100 16.17 -6.85 -5.54
CA LYS A 100 16.44 -8.28 -5.71
C LYS A 100 17.11 -8.58 -7.06
N CYS A 101 16.53 -8.05 -8.13
CA CYS A 101 16.99 -8.30 -9.50
C CYS A 101 18.29 -7.59 -9.88
N ALA A 102 18.88 -6.84 -8.95
CA ALA A 102 20.23 -6.31 -9.07
C ALA A 102 21.33 -7.30 -8.72
N VAL A 103 20.99 -8.30 -7.92
CA VAL A 103 21.96 -9.16 -7.23
C VAL A 103 21.60 -10.65 -7.31
N ASP A 104 20.49 -11.01 -7.96
CA ASP A 104 19.93 -12.36 -8.00
C ASP A 104 19.89 -12.89 -9.45
N GLU A 105 20.85 -13.75 -9.82
CA GLU A 105 20.92 -14.40 -11.13
C GLU A 105 19.61 -15.09 -11.56
N PRO A 106 18.87 -15.81 -10.69
CA PRO A 106 17.56 -16.36 -11.01
C PRO A 106 16.55 -15.31 -11.49
N CYS A 107 16.56 -14.10 -10.93
CA CYS A 107 15.67 -13.03 -11.41
C CYS A 107 16.05 -12.59 -12.83
N LEU A 108 17.35 -12.44 -13.11
CA LEU A 108 17.83 -12.05 -14.43
C LEU A 108 17.45 -13.08 -15.51
N ASP A 109 17.52 -14.37 -15.20
CA ASP A 109 17.10 -15.45 -16.09
C ASP A 109 15.61 -15.39 -16.44
N VAL A 110 14.76 -15.03 -15.47
CA VAL A 110 13.31 -14.83 -15.72
C VAL A 110 13.10 -13.66 -16.66
N ILE A 111 13.77 -12.53 -16.43
CA ILE A 111 13.67 -11.34 -17.28
C ILE A 111 14.08 -11.64 -18.73
N GLN A 112 15.15 -12.42 -18.93
CA GLN A 112 15.59 -12.81 -20.27
C GLN A 112 14.55 -13.65 -21.03
N ARG A 113 13.76 -14.46 -20.33
CA ARG A 113 12.70 -15.31 -20.92
C ARG A 113 11.43 -14.54 -21.29
N LEU A 114 11.23 -13.34 -20.74
CA LEU A 114 10.07 -12.51 -21.07
C LEU A 114 10.15 -11.99 -22.51
N HIS A 115 8.98 -11.78 -23.13
CA HIS A 115 8.87 -11.12 -24.43
C HIS A 115 9.50 -9.70 -24.34
N PRO A 116 10.22 -9.21 -25.36
CA PRO A 116 10.91 -7.91 -25.28
C PRO A 116 10.02 -6.74 -24.83
N SER A 117 8.74 -6.73 -25.21
CA SER A 117 7.78 -5.68 -24.81
C SER A 117 7.30 -5.77 -23.35
N GLN A 118 7.66 -6.84 -22.63
CA GLN A 118 7.29 -7.08 -21.22
C GLN A 118 8.49 -6.99 -20.28
N ARG A 119 9.70 -6.78 -20.82
CA ARG A 119 10.90 -6.63 -20.02
C ARG A 119 10.91 -5.26 -19.33
N PRO A 120 11.49 -5.15 -18.12
CA PRO A 120 11.71 -3.84 -17.50
C PRO A 120 12.55 -2.95 -18.41
N LEU A 121 12.24 -1.66 -18.43
CA LEU A 121 12.94 -0.67 -19.26
C LEU A 121 14.38 -0.44 -18.79
N ASP A 122 14.60 -0.52 -17.49
CA ASP A 122 15.91 -0.41 -16.87
C ASP A 122 16.07 -1.51 -15.83
N ILE A 123 17.11 -2.32 -16.00
CA ILE A 123 17.51 -3.40 -15.10
C ILE A 123 18.89 -3.13 -14.50
N THR A 124 19.38 -1.90 -14.54
CA THR A 124 20.74 -1.50 -14.10
C THR A 124 20.72 -0.45 -13.00
N ALA A 125 19.59 0.26 -12.81
CA ALA A 125 19.35 1.10 -11.66
C ALA A 125 19.24 0.24 -10.39
N HIS A 126 20.34 0.14 -9.64
CA HIS A 126 20.50 -0.76 -8.51
C HIS A 126 20.91 -0.06 -7.22
N SER A 127 20.71 1.26 -7.16
CA SER A 127 20.94 1.99 -5.93
C SER A 127 20.08 1.40 -4.81
N PRO A 128 20.65 1.21 -3.61
CA PRO A 128 19.86 0.89 -2.44
C PRO A 128 18.72 1.90 -2.26
N ASP A 129 17.61 1.46 -1.67
CA ASP A 129 16.45 2.30 -1.48
C ASP A 129 16.80 3.49 -0.58
N PRO A 130 16.67 4.74 -1.05
CA PRO A 130 17.02 5.90 -0.23
C PRO A 130 15.99 6.16 0.88
N LYS A 131 14.84 5.47 0.88
CA LYS A 131 13.76 5.73 1.83
C LYS A 131 13.92 4.89 3.10
N CYS A 132 13.89 5.56 4.25
CA CYS A 132 13.66 4.90 5.54
C CYS A 132 12.20 4.43 5.63
N ARG A 133 11.99 3.18 6.06
CA ARG A 133 10.67 2.55 6.19
C ARG A 133 10.48 2.04 7.60
N PHE A 134 9.24 2.04 8.06
CA PHE A 134 8.85 1.34 9.26
C PHE A 134 7.69 0.40 8.92
N PHE A 135 7.82 -0.87 9.28
CA PHE A 135 6.75 -1.84 9.16
C PHE A 135 6.21 -2.16 10.55
N LEU A 136 4.93 -1.83 10.74
CA LEU A 136 4.18 -2.26 11.91
C LEU A 136 4.02 -3.77 11.85
N GLU A 137 4.13 -4.44 13.00
CA GLU A 137 3.66 -5.81 13.12
C GLU A 137 2.16 -5.83 12.83
N ASP A 138 1.71 -6.68 11.91
CA ASP A 138 0.29 -6.85 11.64
C ASP A 138 -0.36 -7.29 12.95
N GLY A 139 -1.27 -6.48 13.47
CA GLY A 139 -1.77 -6.56 14.84
C GLY A 139 -2.42 -7.91 15.16
N GLY A 140 -1.61 -8.89 15.57
CA GLY A 140 -2.05 -9.99 16.39
C GLY A 140 -2.31 -9.42 17.77
N ASP A 141 -3.59 -9.38 18.14
CA ASP A 141 -4.12 -8.97 19.45
C ASP A 141 -3.21 -9.44 20.60
N SER A 142 -2.26 -8.57 20.98
CA SER A 142 -1.51 -8.69 22.21
C SER A 142 -2.28 -7.88 23.24
N ALA A 143 -3.44 -8.42 23.60
CA ALA A 143 -4.10 -8.07 24.83
C ALA A 143 -3.05 -8.12 25.95
N VAL A 144 -2.79 -6.94 26.52
CA VAL A 144 -2.04 -6.73 27.75
C VAL A 144 -2.54 -7.76 28.77
N GLN A 145 -1.69 -8.75 29.08
CA GLN A 145 -1.87 -9.56 30.28
C GLN A 145 -1.22 -8.80 31.43
N ASP A 146 -2.07 -8.22 32.27
CA ASP A 146 -1.73 -7.81 33.64
C ASP A 146 -1.28 -9.01 34.50
#